data_AF-A0A1G2I4P7-F1
#
_entry.id   AF-A0A1G2I4P7-F1
#
_cell.length_a   1.000
_cell.length_b   1.000
_cell.length_c   1.000
_cell.angle_alpha   90.00
_cell.angle_beta   90.00
_cell.angle_gamma   90.00
#
_symmetry.space_group_name_H-M   'P 1'
#
loop_
_entity.id
_entity.type
_entity.pdbx_description
1 polymer ?
#
loop_
_entity_poly.entity_id
_entity_poly.type
_entity_poly.pdbx_seq_one_letter_code
_entity_poly.pdbx_strand_id
1 'polypeptide(L)'
;MVANFKKKGKRNSAKKFLLHTVGVAAIILLVVLVVVDVRVYKRRQELHFQVSNLEQQIKDIQTSNDNLTQKIQNQDNPQYMEKIAREELDLQRPGEKAVSFIMPETLPQNTEASQKNPWSKWFGNVLNMITGKK
;
A
#
# COMPACT_ATOMS: atom_id res chain seq x y z
N MET A 1 -70.33 -36.53 -39.93
CA MET A 1 -69.60 -35.28 -39.59
C MET A 1 -68.30 -35.67 -38.90
N VAL A 2 -67.14 -35.38 -39.47
CA VAL A 2 -65.84 -35.70 -38.86
C VAL A 2 -65.26 -34.42 -38.26
N ALA A 3 -65.08 -34.39 -36.95
CA ALA A 3 -64.49 -33.26 -36.25
C ALA A 3 -62.96 -33.37 -36.25
N ASN A 4 -62.28 -32.37 -36.81
CA ASN A 4 -60.82 -32.23 -36.77
C ASN A 4 -60.41 -31.37 -35.56
N PHE A 5 -59.73 -31.95 -34.59
CA PHE A 5 -59.15 -31.22 -33.46
C PHE A 5 -57.72 -30.75 -33.78
N LYS A 6 -57.55 -29.44 -33.97
CA LYS A 6 -56.23 -28.81 -34.18
C LYS A 6 -55.44 -28.77 -32.87
N LYS A 7 -54.53 -29.72 -32.69
CA LYS A 7 -53.61 -29.79 -31.53
C LYS A 7 -52.60 -28.64 -31.55
N LYS A 8 -52.78 -27.65 -30.66
CA LYS A 8 -51.96 -26.43 -30.57
C LYS A 8 -50.63 -26.72 -29.86
N GLY A 9 -49.52 -26.65 -30.58
CA GLY A 9 -48.15 -26.88 -30.09
C GLY A 9 -47.62 -25.81 -29.13
N LYS A 10 -48.17 -25.72 -27.91
CA LYS A 10 -47.71 -24.78 -26.86
C LYS A 10 -46.49 -25.27 -26.05
N ARG A 11 -46.01 -26.49 -26.31
CA ARG A 11 -44.96 -27.18 -25.53
C ARG A 11 -43.58 -26.52 -25.59
N ASN A 12 -43.28 -25.76 -26.65
CA ASN A 12 -41.95 -25.14 -26.83
C ASN A 12 -41.84 -23.78 -26.14
N SER A 13 -42.96 -23.09 -25.93
CA SER A 13 -42.98 -21.76 -25.30
C SER A 13 -42.77 -21.87 -23.78
N ALA A 14 -43.45 -22.78 -23.09
CA ALA A 14 -43.26 -23.00 -21.66
C ALA A 14 -41.83 -23.45 -21.30
N LYS A 15 -41.20 -24.29 -22.14
CA LYS A 15 -39.80 -24.69 -21.96
C LYS A 15 -38.82 -23.52 -22.13
N LYS A 16 -39.07 -22.61 -23.09
CA LYS A 16 -38.27 -21.39 -23.27
C LYS A 16 -38.41 -20.44 -22.09
N PHE A 17 -39.63 -20.27 -21.56
CA PHE A 17 -39.85 -19.46 -20.34
C PHE A 17 -39.15 -20.08 -19.12
N LEU A 18 -39.27 -21.39 -18.91
CA LEU A 18 -38.57 -22.09 -17.81
C LEU A 18 -37.04 -21.96 -17.92
N LEU A 19 -36.47 -22.19 -19.11
CA LEU A 19 -35.03 -22.02 -19.34
C LEU A 19 -34.57 -20.58 -19.07
N HIS A 20 -35.36 -19.58 -19.48
CA HIS A 20 -35.02 -18.19 -19.22
C HIS A 20 -35.07 -17.85 -17.72
N THR A 21 -36.11 -18.31 -17.00
CA THR A 21 -36.20 -18.10 -15.54
C THR A 21 -35.08 -18.79 -14.78
N VAL A 22 -34.66 -19.98 -15.18
CA VAL A 22 -33.53 -20.70 -14.57
C VAL A 22 -32.20 -19.98 -14.87
N GLY A 23 -32.02 -19.47 -16.09
CA GLY A 23 -30.85 -18.67 -16.45
C GLY A 23 -30.74 -17.39 -15.62
N VAL A 24 -31.85 -16.66 -15.44
CA VAL A 24 -31.89 -15.46 -14.60
C VAL A 24 -31.60 -15.80 -13.14
N ALA A 25 -32.18 -16.88 -12.60
CA ALA A 25 -31.91 -17.34 -11.24
C ALA A 25 -30.42 -17.71 -11.04
N ALA A 26 -29.79 -18.36 -12.03
CA ALA A 26 -28.38 -18.69 -12.00
C ALA A 26 -27.47 -17.45 -12.00
N ILE A 27 -27.83 -16.42 -12.78
CA ILE A 27 -27.11 -15.14 -12.79
C ILE A 27 -27.23 -14.45 -11.43
N ILE A 28 -28.42 -14.41 -10.84
CA ILE A 28 -28.63 -13.82 -9.51
C ILE A 28 -27.77 -14.56 -8.46
N LEU A 29 -27.74 -15.90 -8.52
CA LEU A 29 -26.93 -16.70 -7.61
C LEU A 29 -25.43 -16.41 -7.77
N LEU A 30 -24.94 -16.28 -9.01
CA LEU A 30 -23.56 -15.86 -9.28
C LEU A 30 -23.25 -14.48 -8.70
N VAL A 31 -24.15 -13.51 -8.87
CA VAL A 31 -23.96 -12.16 -8.31
C VAL A 31 -23.89 -12.21 -6.79
N VAL A 32 -24.76 -12.99 -6.14
CA VAL A 32 -24.74 -13.15 -4.68
C VAL A 32 -23.42 -13.77 -4.20
N LEU A 33 -22.92 -14.81 -4.88
CA LEU A 33 -21.63 -15.43 -4.56
C LEU A 33 -20.48 -14.42 -4.67
N VAL A 34 -20.42 -13.66 -5.77
CA VAL A 34 -19.38 -12.63 -5.97
C VAL A 34 -19.44 -11.58 -4.87
N VAL A 35 -20.63 -11.12 -4.47
CA VAL A 35 -20.77 -10.12 -3.40
C VAL A 35 -20.29 -10.67 -2.05
N VAL A 36 -20.62 -11.92 -1.74
CA VAL A 36 -20.16 -12.58 -0.51
C VAL A 36 -18.65 -12.74 -0.51
N ASP A 37 -18.06 -13.22 -1.61
CA ASP A 37 -16.62 -13.39 -1.75
C ASP A 37 -15.87 -12.07 -1.59
N VAL A 38 -16.34 -10.99 -2.22
CA VAL A 38 -15.73 -9.66 -2.07
C VAL A 38 -15.80 -9.18 -0.61
N ARG A 39 -16.93 -9.40 0.07
CA ARG A 39 -17.08 -9.00 1.49
C ARG A 39 -16.14 -9.79 2.39
N VAL A 40 -16.05 -11.10 2.19
CA VAL A 40 -15.15 -11.98 2.95
C VAL A 40 -13.70 -11.62 2.67
N TYR A 41 -13.33 -11.38 1.42
CA TYR A 41 -11.99 -10.98 1.04
C TYR A 41 -11.57 -9.67 1.71
N LYS A 42 -12.42 -8.64 1.66
CA LYS A 42 -12.16 -7.37 2.35
C LYS A 42 -11.99 -7.55 3.85
N ARG A 43 -12.83 -8.37 4.48
CA ARG A 43 -12.71 -8.63 5.93
C ARG A 43 -11.43 -9.38 6.28
N ARG A 44 -11.02 -10.34 5.45
CA ARG A 44 -9.75 -11.06 5.62
C ARG A 44 -8.55 -10.12 5.47
N GLN A 45 -8.58 -9.24 4.48
CA GLN A 45 -7.49 -8.28 4.26
C GLN A 45 -7.34 -7.30 5.43
N GLU A 46 -8.46 -6.79 5.95
CA GLU A 46 -8.47 -5.93 7.14
C GLU A 46 -7.89 -6.64 8.36
N LEU A 47 -8.31 -7.89 8.61
CA LEU A 47 -7.79 -8.68 9.72
C LEU A 47 -6.29 -8.98 9.55
N HIS A 48 -5.84 -9.29 8.33
CA HIS A 48 -4.41 -9.50 8.06
C HIS A 48 -3.59 -8.23 8.33
N PHE A 49 -4.10 -7.06 7.94
CA PHE A 49 -3.43 -5.79 8.20
C PHE A 49 -3.35 -5.51 9.72
N GLN A 50 -4.43 -5.76 10.46
CA GLN A 50 -4.45 -5.63 11.92
C GLN A 50 -3.44 -6.57 12.59
N VAL A 51 -3.38 -7.84 12.17
CA VAL A 51 -2.41 -8.80 12.69
C VAL A 51 -0.99 -8.35 12.40
N SER A 52 -0.69 -7.96 11.16
CA SER A 52 0.65 -7.48 10.79
C SER A 52 1.07 -6.24 11.58
N ASN A 53 0.16 -5.30 11.83
CA ASN A 53 0.45 -4.12 12.63
C ASN A 53 0.70 -4.47 14.10
N LEU A 54 -0.07 -5.40 14.66
CA LEU A 54 0.10 -5.86 16.04
C LEU A 54 1.44 -6.61 16.21
N GLU A 55 1.79 -7.47 15.25
CA GLU A 55 3.09 -8.15 15.24
C GLU A 55 4.26 -7.16 15.17
N GLN A 56 4.13 -6.12 14.35
CA GLN A 56 5.13 -5.05 14.28
C GLN A 56 5.25 -4.29 15.60
N GLN A 57 4.12 -3.92 16.22
CA GLN A 57 4.13 -3.27 17.53
C GLN A 57 4.77 -4.14 18.62
N ILE A 58 4.50 -5.45 18.64
CA ILE A 58 5.14 -6.38 19.58
C ILE A 58 6.65 -6.38 19.37
N LYS A 59 7.11 -6.44 18.11
CA LYS A 59 8.54 -6.42 17.79
C LYS A 59 9.20 -5.10 18.20
N ASP A 60 8.55 -3.98 17.97
CA ASP A 60 9.06 -2.65 18.34
C ASP A 60 9.15 -2.50 19.87
N ILE A 61 8.12 -2.95 20.60
CA ILE A 61 8.12 -2.96 22.08
C ILE A 61 9.23 -3.88 22.61
N GLN A 62 9.39 -5.07 22.04
CA GLN A 62 10.40 -6.02 22.48
C GLN A 62 11.82 -5.48 22.23
N THR A 63 12.06 -4.91 21.05
CA THR A 63 13.33 -4.25 20.72
C THR A 63 13.61 -3.09 21.67
N SER A 64 12.60 -2.29 21.99
CA SER A 64 12.72 -1.17 22.95
C SER A 64 13.03 -1.68 24.36
N ASN A 65 12.38 -2.76 24.79
CA ASN A 65 12.62 -3.37 26.10
C ASN A 65 14.04 -3.96 26.19
N ASP A 66 14.48 -4.68 25.16
CA ASP A 66 15.84 -5.24 25.10
C ASP A 66 16.89 -4.12 25.14
N ASN A 67 16.68 -3.04 24.38
CA ASN A 67 17.55 -1.87 24.42
C ASN A 67 17.58 -1.24 25.81
N LEU A 68 16.42 -1.00 26.44
CA LEU A 68 16.34 -0.42 27.78
C LEU A 68 17.00 -1.33 28.82
N THR A 69 16.81 -2.64 28.72
CA THR A 69 17.44 -3.63 29.59
C THR A 69 18.97 -3.58 29.44
N GLN A 70 19.48 -3.47 28.21
CA GLN A 70 20.91 -3.26 27.98
C GLN A 70 21.41 -1.93 28.54
N LYS A 71 20.62 -0.84 28.44
CA LYS A 71 20.98 0.45 29.04
C LYS A 71 21.12 0.32 30.57
N ILE A 72 20.19 -0.39 31.22
CA ILE A 72 20.19 -0.64 32.67
C ILE A 72 21.40 -1.50 33.07
N GLN A 73 21.65 -2.61 32.36
CA GLN A 73 22.77 -3.51 32.67
C GLN A 73 24.14 -2.83 32.52
N ASN A 74 24.27 -1.91 31.57
CA ASN A 74 25.51 -1.18 31.32
C ASN A 74 25.60 0.15 32.08
N GLN A 75 24.67 0.46 32.97
CA GLN A 75 24.63 1.75 33.69
C GLN A 75 25.93 2.01 34.46
N ASP A 76 26.49 0.98 35.10
CA ASP A 76 27.72 1.10 35.90
C ASP A 76 29.00 0.89 35.07
N ASN A 77 28.88 0.70 33.76
CA ASN A 77 30.02 0.49 32.87
C ASN A 77 30.60 1.84 32.41
N PRO A 78 31.84 2.19 32.81
CA PRO A 78 32.44 3.49 32.50
C PRO A 78 32.64 3.74 31.00
N GLN A 79 32.94 2.71 30.19
CA GLN A 79 33.03 2.84 28.74
C GLN A 79 31.66 3.12 28.10
N TYR A 80 30.60 2.53 28.65
CA TYR A 80 29.23 2.77 28.18
C TYR A 80 28.78 4.19 28.51
N MET A 81 29.07 4.68 29.73
CA MET A 81 28.80 6.06 30.14
C MET A 81 29.54 7.08 29.27
N GLU A 82 30.82 6.84 28.94
CA GLU A 82 31.56 7.71 28.04
C GLU A 82 30.96 7.72 26.62
N LYS A 83 30.56 6.55 26.10
CA LYS A 83 29.92 6.45 24.79
C LYS A 83 28.64 7.28 24.74
N ILE A 84 27.77 7.15 25.75
CA ILE A 84 26.54 7.95 25.85
C ILE A 84 26.85 9.45 26.00
N ALA A 85 27.84 9.81 26.82
CA ALA A 85 28.25 11.19 27.00
C ALA A 85 28.70 11.83 25.68
N ARG A 86 29.50 11.13 24.87
CA ARG A 86 29.98 11.62 23.57
C ARG A 86 28.91 11.61 22.48
N GLU A 87 28.14 10.53 22.38
CA GLU A 87 27.20 10.33 21.26
C GLU A 87 25.83 10.96 21.49
N GLU A 88 25.25 10.82 22.69
CA GLU A 88 23.90 11.31 23.00
C GLU A 88 23.91 12.72 23.61
N LEU A 89 24.98 13.10 24.34
CA LEU A 89 25.06 14.37 25.07
C LEU A 89 26.09 15.36 24.50
N ASP A 90 26.86 14.97 23.48
CA ASP A 90 27.95 15.76 22.88
C ASP A 90 28.94 16.33 23.92
N LEU A 91 29.16 15.57 25.00
CA LEU A 91 30.05 15.90 26.10
C LEU A 91 31.46 15.33 25.82
N GLN A 92 32.46 16.10 26.23
CA GLN A 92 33.87 15.73 26.15
C GLN A 92 34.49 15.67 27.54
N ARG A 93 35.61 14.93 27.68
CA ARG A 93 36.32 14.88 28.97
C ARG A 93 36.94 16.26 29.28
N PRO A 94 37.07 16.63 30.56
CA PRO A 94 37.74 17.88 30.93
C PRO A 94 39.19 17.87 30.40
N GLY A 95 39.52 18.86 29.56
CA GLY A 95 40.84 18.99 28.90
C GLY A 95 40.92 18.49 27.46
N GLU A 96 39.84 17.93 26.90
CA GLU A 96 39.76 17.49 25.51
C GLU A 96 39.43 18.67 24.56
N LYS A 97 39.88 18.60 23.29
CA LYS A 97 39.65 19.65 22.28
C LYS A 97 38.67 19.17 21.22
N ALA A 98 37.49 19.79 21.15
CA ALA A 98 36.54 19.58 20.06
C ALA A 98 37.03 20.26 18.76
N VAL A 99 36.95 19.55 17.63
CA VAL A 99 37.27 20.06 16.29
C VAL A 99 35.97 20.13 15.48
N SER A 100 35.54 21.33 15.11
CA SER A 100 34.40 21.54 14.22
C SER A 100 34.89 21.77 12.79
N PHE A 101 34.43 20.96 11.85
CA PHE A 101 34.67 21.18 10.43
C PHE A 101 33.69 22.24 9.91
N ILE A 102 34.18 23.43 9.59
CA ILE A 102 33.41 24.40 8.80
C ILE A 102 33.39 23.94 7.34
N MET A 103 32.23 23.51 6.87
CA MET A 103 32.03 23.23 5.46
C MET A 103 32.01 24.56 4.71
N PRO A 104 32.87 24.79 3.70
CA PRO A 104 32.85 26.02 2.93
C PRO A 104 31.49 26.14 2.25
N GLU A 105 30.86 27.30 2.41
CA GLU A 105 29.61 27.67 1.76
C GLU A 105 29.76 27.39 0.27
N THR A 106 28.95 26.46 -0.27
CA THR A 106 28.97 26.13 -1.68
C THR A 106 28.65 27.42 -2.45
N LEU A 107 29.66 27.99 -3.09
CA LEU A 107 29.51 29.13 -4.00
C LEU A 107 28.32 28.86 -4.93
N PRO A 108 27.43 29.85 -5.15
CA PRO A 108 26.19 29.65 -5.88
C PRO A 108 26.50 29.07 -7.26
N GLN A 109 26.09 27.82 -7.46
CA GLN A 109 26.11 27.18 -8.77
C GLN A 109 25.10 27.96 -9.61
N ASN A 110 25.64 28.74 -10.55
CA ASN A 110 24.91 29.48 -11.56
C ASN A 110 23.75 28.65 -12.13
N THR A 111 22.52 29.02 -11.76
CA THR A 111 21.27 28.42 -12.23
C THR A 111 21.01 28.84 -13.68
N GLU A 112 21.86 28.43 -14.61
CA GLU A 112 21.63 28.59 -16.05
C GLU A 112 22.03 27.32 -16.80
N ALA A 113 21.33 26.23 -16.48
CA ALA A 113 21.16 25.11 -17.40
C ALA A 113 19.68 24.82 -17.53
N SER A 114 19.00 25.67 -18.32
CA SER A 114 17.76 25.33 -19.00
C SER A 114 17.99 24.04 -19.77
N GLN A 115 17.67 22.93 -19.12
CA GLN A 115 17.75 21.61 -19.71
C GLN A 115 16.67 21.57 -20.79
N LYS A 116 17.06 21.89 -22.03
CA LYS A 116 16.38 21.39 -23.23
C LYS A 116 16.52 19.87 -23.22
N ASN A 117 15.78 19.23 -22.34
CA ASN A 117 15.73 17.78 -22.19
C ASN A 117 14.84 17.23 -23.33
N PRO A 118 15.35 16.36 -24.21
CA PRO A 118 14.57 15.74 -25.29
C PRO A 118 13.28 15.06 -24.80
N TRP A 119 13.26 14.62 -23.54
CA TRP A 119 12.09 14.01 -22.90
C TRP A 119 10.92 14.98 -22.67
N SER A 120 11.16 16.29 -22.48
CA SER A 120 10.07 17.25 -22.28
C SER A 120 9.24 17.44 -23.55
N LYS A 121 9.89 17.35 -24.73
CA LYS A 121 9.19 17.32 -26.03
C LYS A 121 8.36 16.05 -26.21
N TRP A 122 8.88 14.90 -25.76
CA TRP A 122 8.16 13.64 -25.82
C TRP A 122 6.91 13.66 -24.93
N PHE A 123 7.03 14.07 -23.66
CA PHE A 123 5.88 14.19 -22.76
C PHE A 123 4.86 15.22 -23.23
N GLY A 124 5.29 16.38 -23.74
CA GLY A 124 4.38 17.41 -24.24
C GLY A 124 3.51 16.93 -25.40
N ASN A 125 4.08 16.18 -26.35
CA ASN A 125 3.32 15.63 -27.47
C ASN A 125 2.34 14.52 -27.04
N VAL A 126 2.72 13.70 -26.06
CA VAL A 126 1.85 12.65 -25.50
C VAL A 126 0.66 13.25 -24.73
N LEU A 127 0.90 14.31 -23.94
CA LEU A 127 -0.15 15.01 -23.22
C LEU A 127 -1.19 15.62 -24.16
N ASN A 128 -0.74 16.29 -25.22
CA ASN A 128 -1.64 16.89 -26.22
C ASN A 128 -2.51 15.85 -26.93
N MET A 129 -2.00 14.62 -27.14
CA MET A 129 -2.74 13.52 -27.78
C MET A 129 -3.82 12.93 -26.86
N ILE A 130 -3.58 12.92 -25.54
CA ILE A 130 -4.54 12.41 -24.54
C ILE A 130 -5.61 13.46 -24.23
N THR A 131 -5.26 14.74 -24.21
CA THR A 131 -6.20 15.82 -23.87
C THR A 131 -7.05 16.31 -25.05
N GLY A 132 -6.91 15.71 -26.24
CA GLY A 132 -7.81 15.95 -27.37
C GLY A 132 -7.98 17.42 -27.73
N LYS A 133 -6.93 18.23 -27.59
CA LYS A 133 -6.95 19.66 -27.92
C LYS A 133 -6.24 19.85 -29.26
N LYS A 134 -7.03 20.04 -30.31
CA LYS A 134 -6.59 20.71 -31.54
C LYS A 134 -6.43 22.19 -31.29
#